data_AF-A0A959SZZ8-F1
#
_entry.id   AF-A0A959SZZ8-F1
#
_cell.length_a   1.000
_cell.length_b   1.000
_cell.length_c   1.000
_cell.angle_alpha   90.00
_cell.angle_beta   90.00
_cell.angle_gamma   90.00
#
_symmetry.space_group_name_H-M   'P 1'
#
loop_
_entity.id
_entity.type
_entity.pdbx_description
1 polymer ?
#
loop_
_entity_poly.entity_id
_entity_poly.type
_entity_poly.pdbx_seq_one_letter_code
_entity_poly.pdbx_strand_id
1 'polypeptide(L)'
;MNTEKNKKIEDILSSLDGVGRVSAPDFFYTRLKARMERELVPEPKRSWILKPVFAFSALVLILAVNAVLIFSEAKPATSVAETDYIQSAASAYSINTNLTYEINQLP
;
A
#
# COMPACT_ATOMS: atom_id res chain seq x y z
N MET A 1 -31.26 -4.16 73.85
CA MET A 1 -30.25 -4.28 72.77
C MET A 1 -30.57 -5.31 71.68
N ASN A 2 -31.59 -6.19 71.83
CA ASN A 2 -31.94 -7.18 70.80
C ASN A 2 -33.01 -6.67 69.80
N THR A 3 -33.82 -5.69 70.19
CA THR A 3 -34.92 -5.14 69.38
C THR A 3 -34.42 -4.41 68.12
N GLU A 4 -33.33 -3.66 68.23
CA GLU A 4 -32.72 -2.92 67.10
C GLU A 4 -32.18 -3.86 66.01
N LYS A 5 -31.64 -5.01 66.40
CA LYS A 5 -31.09 -6.00 65.46
C LYS A 5 -32.20 -6.70 64.67
N ASN A 6 -33.28 -7.08 65.34
CA ASN A 6 -34.44 -7.68 64.69
C ASN A 6 -35.08 -6.72 63.70
N LYS A 7 -35.17 -5.43 64.04
CA LYS A 7 -35.72 -4.40 63.16
C LYS A 7 -34.91 -4.24 61.87
N LYS A 8 -33.58 -4.24 61.96
CA LYS A 8 -32.69 -4.21 60.77
C LYS A 8 -32.81 -5.44 59.90
N ILE A 9 -32.99 -6.62 60.49
CA ILE A 9 -33.16 -7.87 59.75
C ILE A 9 -34.49 -7.85 58.98
N GLU A 10 -35.56 -7.39 59.62
CA GLU A 10 -36.87 -7.22 59.01
C GLU A 10 -36.84 -6.22 57.85
N ASP A 11 -36.15 -5.09 58.02
CA ASP A 11 -35.98 -4.07 56.97
C ASP A 11 -35.25 -4.64 55.75
N ILE A 12 -34.19 -5.43 55.95
CA ILE A 12 -33.44 -6.08 54.87
C ILE A 12 -34.30 -7.10 54.13
N LEU A 13 -35.04 -7.93 54.87
CA LEU A 13 -35.96 -8.91 54.28
C LEU A 13 -37.09 -8.23 53.49
N SER A 14 -37.63 -7.12 54.01
CA SER A 14 -38.66 -6.34 53.31
C SER A 14 -38.16 -5.68 52.03
N SER A 15 -36.87 -5.30 51.98
CA SER A 15 -36.26 -4.73 50.78
C SER A 15 -36.09 -5.75 49.65
N LEU A 16 -36.02 -7.03 49.99
CA LEU A 16 -35.86 -8.13 49.04
C LEU A 16 -37.22 -8.69 48.59
N ASP A 17 -38.28 -8.49 49.36
CA ASP A 17 -39.64 -8.96 49.07
C ASP A 17 -40.23 -8.30 47.80
N GLY A 18 -39.75 -7.11 47.45
CA GLY A 18 -40.10 -6.43 46.20
C GLY A 18 -39.37 -6.94 44.96
N VAL A 19 -38.36 -7.81 45.10
CA VAL A 19 -37.62 -8.42 43.98
C VAL A 19 -38.43 -9.61 43.46
N GLY A 20 -39.50 -9.30 42.74
CA GLY A 20 -40.19 -10.27 41.91
C GLY A 20 -39.30 -10.73 40.76
N ARG A 21 -39.60 -11.92 40.20
CA ARG A 21 -38.99 -12.41 38.97
C ARG A 21 -39.44 -11.52 37.81
N VAL A 22 -38.73 -10.41 37.58
CA VAL A 22 -39.01 -9.49 36.48
C VAL A 22 -38.69 -10.22 35.19
N SER A 23 -39.72 -10.54 34.40
CA SER A 23 -39.51 -11.03 33.04
C SER A 23 -38.80 -9.93 32.26
N ALA A 24 -37.77 -10.30 31.50
CA ALA A 24 -37.09 -9.35 30.63
C ALA A 24 -38.14 -8.62 29.77
N PRO A 25 -38.00 -7.29 29.58
CA PRO A 25 -38.90 -6.54 28.72
C PRO A 25 -38.96 -7.16 27.32
N ASP A 26 -40.12 -7.07 26.68
CA ASP A 26 -40.29 -7.53 25.30
C ASP A 26 -39.18 -6.93 24.41
N PHE A 27 -38.60 -7.76 23.54
CA PHE A 27 -37.49 -7.41 22.64
C PHE A 27 -36.15 -7.03 23.30
N PHE A 28 -35.97 -7.20 24.62
CA PHE A 28 -34.67 -6.99 25.28
C PHE A 28 -33.58 -7.88 24.65
N TYR A 29 -33.89 -9.15 24.43
CA TYR A 29 -32.97 -10.10 23.80
C TYR A 29 -32.57 -9.67 22.39
N THR A 30 -33.54 -9.20 21.59
CA THR A 30 -33.30 -8.70 20.23
C THR A 30 -32.39 -7.48 20.24
N ARG A 31 -32.64 -6.52 21.14
CA ARG A 31 -31.83 -5.30 21.25
C ARG A 31 -30.42 -5.59 21.77
N LEU A 32 -30.29 -6.53 22.70
CA LEU A 32 -29.01 -6.98 23.22
C LEU A 32 -28.19 -7.71 22.13
N LYS A 33 -28.83 -8.65 21.41
CA LYS A 33 -28.22 -9.37 20.29
C LYS A 33 -27.74 -8.41 19.20
N ALA A 34 -28.56 -7.41 18.84
CA ALA A 34 -28.18 -6.40 17.86
C ALA A 34 -26.97 -5.55 18.30
N ARG A 35 -26.84 -5.24 19.61
CA ARG A 35 -25.66 -4.55 20.13
C ARG A 35 -24.42 -5.44 20.10
N MET A 36 -24.55 -6.69 20.51
CA MET A 36 -23.44 -7.66 20.46
C MET A 36 -22.96 -7.87 19.01
N GLU A 37 -23.87 -8.08 18.06
CA GLU A 37 -23.53 -8.23 16.64
C GLU A 37 -22.87 -6.98 16.06
N ARG A 38 -23.28 -5.78 16.48
CA ARG A 38 -22.63 -4.52 16.08
C ARG A 38 -21.20 -4.38 16.59
N GLU A 39 -20.89 -4.92 17.77
CA GLU A 39 -19.52 -4.93 18.30
C GLU A 39 -18.67 -6.07 17.71
N LEU A 40 -19.31 -7.19 17.35
CA LEU A 40 -18.67 -8.37 16.75
C LEU A 40 -18.38 -8.21 15.26
N VAL A 41 -19.20 -7.45 14.54
CA VAL A 41 -18.87 -7.04 13.17
C VAL A 41 -17.85 -5.91 13.30
N PRO A 42 -16.56 -6.12 12.99
CA PRO A 42 -15.66 -4.99 12.86
C PRO A 42 -16.29 -4.07 11.80
N GLU A 43 -16.73 -2.88 12.23
CA GLU A 43 -17.09 -1.78 11.34
C GLU A 43 -16.20 -1.89 10.12
N PRO A 44 -16.74 -2.11 8.90
CA PRO A 44 -15.90 -2.28 7.74
C PRO A 44 -15.09 -1.02 7.69
N LYS A 45 -13.82 -1.12 8.10
CA LYS A 45 -12.91 0.01 8.18
C LYS A 45 -13.08 0.62 6.82
N ARG A 46 -13.65 1.83 6.79
CA ARG A 46 -13.83 2.63 5.58
C ARG A 46 -12.44 3.10 5.17
N SER A 47 -11.55 2.13 4.94
CA SER A 47 -10.18 2.23 4.48
C SER A 47 -10.16 2.38 2.96
N TRP A 48 -11.28 2.84 2.40
CA TRP A 48 -11.44 3.14 0.99
C TRP A 48 -11.42 4.64 0.71
N ILE A 49 -10.80 5.40 1.61
CA ILE A 49 -10.00 6.56 1.22
C ILE A 49 -8.54 6.13 1.41
N LEU A 50 -8.04 5.32 0.47
CA LEU A 50 -6.65 5.48 0.08
C LEU A 50 -6.57 6.94 -0.37
N LYS A 51 -6.01 7.79 0.48
CA LYS A 51 -5.95 9.24 0.29
C LYS A 51 -5.60 9.51 -1.18
N PRO A 52 -6.43 10.26 -1.94
CA PRO A 52 -6.22 10.47 -3.37
C PRO A 52 -4.82 11.04 -3.68
N VAL A 53 -4.22 11.69 -2.67
CA VAL A 53 -2.84 12.15 -2.66
C VAL A 53 -1.82 11.02 -2.94
N PHE A 54 -2.00 9.81 -2.40
CA PHE A 54 -1.04 8.71 -2.62
C PHE A 54 -1.14 8.12 -4.03
N ALA A 55 -2.36 8.02 -4.56
CA ALA A 55 -2.58 7.63 -5.95
C ALA A 55 -2.01 8.70 -6.91
N PHE A 56 -2.21 9.97 -6.60
CA PHE A 56 -1.67 11.09 -7.36
C PHE A 56 -0.14 11.12 -7.32
N SER A 57 0.49 10.91 -6.16
CA SER A 57 1.95 10.85 -6.05
C SER A 57 2.54 9.68 -6.81
N ALA A 58 1.92 8.51 -6.77
CA ALA A 58 2.36 7.36 -7.55
C ALA A 58 2.23 7.61 -9.06
N LEU A 59 1.13 8.23 -9.50
CA LEU A 59 0.91 8.61 -10.89
C LEU A 59 1.94 9.64 -11.37
N VAL A 60 2.21 10.68 -10.58
CA VAL A 60 3.23 11.70 -10.90
C VAL A 60 4.62 11.07 -10.96
N LEU A 61 4.94 10.15 -10.06
CA LEU A 61 6.24 9.46 -10.06
C LEU A 61 6.42 8.61 -11.33
N ILE A 62 5.41 7.82 -11.69
CA ILE A 62 5.42 7.02 -12.93
C ILE A 62 5.56 7.95 -14.15
N LEU A 63 4.81 9.05 -14.18
CA LEU A 63 4.89 10.03 -15.27
C LEU A 63 6.29 10.67 -15.35
N ALA A 64 6.89 11.03 -14.23
CA ALA A 64 8.22 11.63 -14.16
C ALA A 64 9.31 10.66 -14.65
N VAL A 65 9.25 9.39 -14.27
CA VAL A 65 10.18 8.36 -14.77
C VAL A 65 10.05 8.22 -16.28
N ASN A 66 8.83 8.11 -16.80
CA ASN A 66 8.60 8.01 -18.25
C ASN A 66 9.05 9.28 -19.00
N ALA A 67 8.80 10.47 -18.45
CA ALA A 67 9.26 11.72 -19.02
C ALA A 67 10.79 11.78 -19.06
N VAL A 68 11.47 11.40 -17.97
CA VAL A 68 12.93 11.35 -17.93
C VAL A 68 13.48 10.36 -18.95
N LEU A 69 12.87 9.20 -19.15
CA LEU A 69 13.28 8.25 -20.20
C LEU A 69 13.17 8.88 -21.59
N ILE A 70 12.03 9.49 -21.92
CA ILE A 70 11.80 10.13 -23.22
C ILE A 70 12.78 11.29 -23.46
N PHE A 71 13.02 12.13 -22.45
CA PHE A 71 13.97 13.25 -22.57
C PHE A 71 15.44 12.80 -22.50
N SER A 72 15.72 11.66 -21.87
CA SER A 72 17.05 11.04 -21.86
C SER A 72 17.36 10.33 -23.18
N GLU A 73 16.34 9.93 -23.95
CA GLU A 73 16.46 9.44 -25.34
C GLU A 73 16.72 10.56 -26.36
N ALA A 74 16.84 11.83 -25.92
CA ALA A 74 17.51 12.86 -26.72
C ALA A 74 19.03 12.62 -26.88
N LYS A 75 19.54 11.50 -26.34
CA LYS A 75 20.69 10.80 -26.91
C LYS A 75 20.15 9.53 -27.55
N PRO A 76 20.46 9.24 -28.82
CA PRO A 76 20.05 7.98 -29.41
C PRO A 76 20.48 6.87 -28.46
N ALA A 77 19.54 5.99 -28.09
CA ALA A 77 19.85 4.71 -27.48
C ALA A 77 20.67 3.93 -28.51
N THR A 78 21.95 4.26 -28.61
CA THR A 78 22.92 3.53 -29.40
C THR A 78 22.91 2.11 -28.83
N SER A 79 22.72 1.15 -29.70
CA SER A 79 23.13 -0.23 -29.50
C SER A 79 24.66 -0.29 -29.36
N VAL A 80 25.20 0.30 -28.28
CA VAL A 80 26.63 0.56 -28.05
C VAL A 80 27.45 -0.74 -28.06
N ALA A 81 26.83 -1.91 -27.83
CA ALA A 81 27.57 -3.17 -27.81
C ALA A 81 27.95 -3.70 -29.20
N GLU A 82 27.13 -3.50 -30.23
CA GLU A 82 27.35 -4.11 -31.56
C GLU A 82 28.00 -3.14 -32.55
N THR A 83 27.64 -1.86 -32.49
CA THR A 83 28.19 -0.83 -33.37
C THR A 83 29.64 -0.47 -33.04
N ASP A 84 30.03 -0.44 -31.75
CA ASP A 84 31.42 -0.21 -31.35
C ASP A 84 32.35 -1.38 -31.73
N TYR A 85 31.85 -2.62 -31.73
CA TYR A 85 32.64 -3.78 -32.14
C TYR A 85 32.93 -3.75 -33.66
N ILE A 86 31.91 -3.46 -34.47
CA ILE A 86 32.05 -3.35 -35.92
C ILE A 86 32.95 -2.15 -36.30
N GLN A 87 32.83 -1.02 -35.59
CA GLN A 87 33.63 0.18 -35.83
C GLN A 87 35.10 0.05 -35.35
N SER A 88 35.33 -0.63 -34.22
CA SER A 88 36.68 -0.94 -33.74
C SER A 88 37.39 -1.97 -34.63
N ALA A 89 36.67 -2.96 -35.16
CA ALA A 89 37.20 -3.87 -36.17
C ALA A 89 37.56 -3.12 -37.48
N ALA A 90 36.67 -2.27 -38.00
CA ALA A 90 36.93 -1.52 -39.24
C ALA A 90 38.12 -0.55 -39.13
N SER A 91 38.32 0.07 -37.96
CA SER A 91 39.45 0.97 -37.71
C SER A 91 40.78 0.25 -37.49
N ALA A 92 40.78 -0.99 -37.02
CA ALA A 92 42.00 -1.82 -36.93
C ALA A 92 42.47 -2.32 -38.30
N TYR A 93 41.56 -2.46 -39.27
CA TYR A 93 41.84 -2.94 -40.63
C TYR A 93 41.95 -1.83 -41.68
N SER A 94 41.97 -0.55 -41.30
CA SER A 94 42.28 0.56 -42.22
C SER A 94 43.76 0.55 -42.62
N ILE A 95 44.14 -0.51 -43.34
CA ILE A 95 45.42 -0.70 -43.98
C ILE A 95 45.54 0.40 -45.03
N ASN A 96 46.50 1.28 -44.77
CA ASN A 96 47.06 2.28 -45.66
C ASN A 96 47.06 1.80 -47.14
N THR A 97 46.09 2.27 -47.93
CA THR A 97 46.01 2.06 -49.38
C THR A 97 46.89 3.05 -50.16
N ASN A 98 47.93 3.61 -49.53
CA ASN A 98 48.88 4.52 -50.15
C ASN A 98 50.24 3.86 -50.46
N LEU A 99 50.27 2.54 -50.67
CA LEU A 99 51.48 1.82 -51.04
C LEU A 99 51.41 1.05 -52.38
N THR A 100 50.49 1.41 -53.27
CA THR A 100 50.36 0.71 -54.58
C THR A 100 50.73 1.56 -55.80
N TYR A 101 51.25 2.78 -55.63
CA TYR A 101 51.71 3.62 -56.75
C TYR A 101 53.21 3.98 -56.72
N GLU A 102 53.95 3.52 -55.71
CA GLU A 102 55.37 3.91 -55.52
C GLU A 102 56.37 2.78 -55.86
N ILE A 103 55.99 1.83 -56.73
CA ILE A 103 56.92 0.79 -57.22
C ILE A 103 57.28 0.97 -58.70
N ASN A 104 56.78 2.02 -59.36
CA ASN A 104 56.97 2.21 -60.80
C ASN A 104 57.50 3.59 -61.22
N GLN A 105 58.24 4.27 -60.34
CA GLN A 105 59.01 5.46 -60.70
C GLN A 105 60.41 5.43 -60.09
N LEU A 106 61.32 4.71 -60.76
CA LEU A 106 62.75 4.99 -60.73
C LEU A 106 63.18 5.26 -62.18
N PRO A 107 64.03 6.28 -62.44
CA PRO A 107 64.56 6.58 -63.78
C PRO A 107 65.48 5.48 -64.32
#